data_AF-A0A7C4YMV9-F1
#
_entry.id   AF-A0A7C4YMV9-F1
#
_cell.length_a   1.000
_cell.length_b   1.000
_cell.length_c   1.000
_cell.angle_alpha   90.00
_cell.angle_beta   90.00
_cell.angle_gamma   90.00
#
_symmetry.space_group_name_H-M   'P 1'
#
loop_
_entity.id
_entity.type
_entity.pdbx_description
1 polymer ?
#
loop_
_entity_poly.entity_id
_entity_poly.type
_entity_poly.pdbx_seq_one_letter_code
_entity_poly.pdbx_strand_id
1 'polypeptide(L)'
;EKKMRQILDGKGTAQTVAELMRIAQTTKAMSRCGLGQTSANPILTTINDFADLYASRIKDSNGRQLSFDLHEAMKAGLEATGRKLEGVH
;
A
#
# COMPACT_ATOMS: atom_id res chain seq x y z
N GLU A 1 0.75 7.78 -4.83
CA GLU A 1 0.44 7.98 -3.40
C GLU A 1 -0.25 6.81 -2.69
N LYS A 2 -1.25 6.13 -3.29
CA LYS A 2 -2.06 5.09 -2.62
C LYS A 2 -1.24 4.02 -1.86
N LYS A 3 -0.13 3.54 -2.43
CA LYS A 3 0.73 2.50 -1.80
C LYS A 3 1.42 2.97 -0.52
N MET A 4 1.92 4.21 -0.48
CA MET A 4 2.56 4.75 0.73
C MET A 4 1.53 4.89 1.86
N ARG A 5 0.32 5.36 1.53
CA ARG A 5 -0.78 5.43 2.50
C ARG A 5 -1.14 4.03 3.05
N GLN A 6 -1.19 3.00 2.21
CA GLN A 6 -1.42 1.62 2.67
C GLN A 6 -0.38 1.15 3.69
N ILE A 7 0.90 1.48 3.50
CA ILE A 7 1.97 1.14 4.45
C ILE A 7 1.76 1.90 5.76
N LEU A 8 1.46 3.21 5.70
CA LEU A 8 1.23 4.04 6.88
C LEU A 8 0.01 3.57 7.69
N ASP A 9 -1.06 3.15 7.01
CA ASP A 9 -2.29 2.62 7.60
C ASP A 9 -2.15 1.18 8.14
N GLY A 10 -0.96 0.58 8.08
CA GLY A 10 -0.72 -0.80 8.54
C GLY A 10 -1.44 -1.86 7.68
N LYS A 11 -1.84 -1.50 6.46
CA LYS A 11 -2.46 -2.38 5.45
C LYS A 11 -1.45 -2.84 4.39
N GLY A 12 -0.20 -2.42 4.52
CA GLY A 12 0.88 -2.78 3.61
C GLY A 12 1.40 -4.20 3.84
N THR A 13 1.92 -4.79 2.76
CA THR A 13 2.62 -6.08 2.76
C THR A 13 4.05 -5.89 2.25
N ALA A 14 4.92 -6.90 2.43
CA ALA A 14 6.25 -6.90 1.82
C ALA A 14 6.21 -6.64 0.30
N GLN A 15 5.20 -7.20 -0.39
CA GLN A 15 4.98 -6.97 -1.81
C GLN A 15 4.64 -5.50 -2.12
N THR A 16 3.89 -4.83 -1.23
CA THR A 16 3.55 -3.41 -1.38
C THR A 16 4.81 -2.54 -1.34
N VAL A 17 5.73 -2.83 -0.42
CA VAL A 17 7.03 -2.15 -0.31
C VAL A 17 7.90 -2.41 -1.54
N ALA A 18 8.00 -3.67 -1.96
CA ALA A 18 8.77 -4.05 -3.15
C ALA A 18 8.26 -3.35 -4.43
N GLU A 19 6.95 -3.26 -4.59
CA GLU A 19 6.36 -2.56 -5.73
C GLU A 19 6.54 -1.04 -5.64
N LEU A 20 6.47 -0.46 -4.44
CA LEU A 20 6.76 0.96 -4.22
C LEU A 20 8.22 1.28 -4.59
N MET A 21 9.18 0.43 -4.21
CA MET A 21 10.58 0.56 -4.63
C MET A 21 10.75 0.45 -6.14
N ARG A 22 10.09 -0.53 -6.78
CA ARG A 22 10.14 -0.67 -8.24
C ARG A 22 9.65 0.60 -8.93
N ILE A 23 8.53 1.14 -8.50
CA ILE A 23 7.98 2.39 -9.08
C ILE A 23 8.96 3.53 -8.87
N ALA A 24 9.50 3.72 -7.66
CA ALA A 24 10.45 4.79 -7.37
C ALA A 24 11.72 4.68 -8.23
N GLN A 25 12.26 3.47 -8.40
CA GLN A 25 13.42 3.22 -9.25
C GLN A 25 13.13 3.56 -10.72
N THR A 26 11.97 3.13 -11.24
CA THR A 26 11.53 3.47 -12.59
C THR A 26 11.33 4.98 -12.75
N THR A 27 10.69 5.65 -11.79
CA THR A 27 10.51 7.11 -11.82
C THR A 27 11.85 7.83 -11.84
N LYS A 28 12.83 7.38 -11.03
CA LYS A 28 14.18 7.94 -11.03
C LYS A 28 14.89 7.78 -12.36
N ALA A 29 14.78 6.61 -12.99
CA ALA A 29 15.48 6.30 -14.24
C ALA A 29 14.82 6.91 -15.49
N MET A 30 13.49 6.95 -15.53
CA MET A 30 12.72 7.29 -16.74
C MET A 30 12.24 8.73 -16.78
N SER A 31 12.31 9.48 -15.68
CA SER A 31 11.91 10.89 -15.65
C SER A 31 12.89 11.74 -16.46
N ARG A 32 12.32 12.57 -17.35
CA ARG A 32 13.07 13.47 -18.25
C ARG A 32 13.38 14.84 -17.63
N CYS A 33 12.79 15.14 -16.47
CA CYS A 33 13.06 16.37 -15.71
C CYS A 33 13.66 16.03 -14.34
N GLY A 34 14.48 16.93 -13.81
CA GLY A 34 15.17 16.72 -12.53
C GLY A 34 14.22 16.54 -11.36
N LEU A 35 13.07 17.22 -11.36
CA LEU A 35 12.06 17.08 -10.29
C LEU A 35 11.48 15.66 -10.22
N GLY A 36 11.19 15.05 -11.38
CA GLY A 36 10.72 13.67 -11.43
C GLY A 36 11.76 12.71 -10.87
N GLN A 37 13.03 12.90 -11.26
CA GLN A 37 14.14 12.08 -10.77
C GLN A 37 14.35 12.21 -9.26
N THR A 38 14.34 13.45 -8.73
CA THR A 38 14.58 13.71 -7.31
C THR A 38 13.38 13.35 -6.44
N SER A 39 12.16 13.43 -6.95
CA SER A 39 10.94 13.02 -6.22
C SER A 39 10.95 11.56 -5.77
N ALA A 40 11.71 10.70 -6.46
CA ALA A 40 11.87 9.29 -6.08
C ALA A 40 12.86 9.08 -4.92
N ASN A 41 13.76 10.02 -4.67
CA ASN A 41 14.84 9.85 -3.68
C ASN A 41 14.30 9.62 -2.26
N PRO A 42 13.33 10.41 -1.74
CA PRO A 42 12.82 10.18 -0.39
C PRO A 42 12.32 8.76 -0.18
N ILE A 43 11.64 8.17 -1.17
CA ILE A 43 11.12 6.80 -1.08
C ILE A 43 12.27 5.79 -1.05
N LEU A 44 13.25 5.94 -1.94
CA LEU A 44 14.39 5.01 -2.04
C LEU A 44 15.26 5.08 -0.79
N THR A 45 15.56 6.28 -0.29
CA THR A 45 16.42 6.46 0.88
C THR A 45 15.72 6.01 2.17
N THR A 46 14.44 6.37 2.39
CA THR A 46 13.78 5.99 3.65
C THR A 46 13.53 4.49 3.76
N ILE A 47 13.23 3.81 2.65
CA ILE A 47 13.07 2.35 2.67
C ILE A 47 14.41 1.66 2.96
N ASN A 48 15.50 2.18 2.41
CA ASN A 48 16.83 1.62 2.63
C ASN A 48 17.35 1.88 4.05
N ASP A 49 17.26 3.12 4.52
CA ASP A 49 17.88 3.56 5.77
C ASP A 49 17.02 3.24 7.00
N PHE A 50 15.70 3.09 6.81
CA PHE A 50 14.74 2.81 7.88
C PHE A 50 13.93 1.53 7.61
N ALA A 51 14.55 0.51 7.03
CA ALA A 51 13.90 -0.76 6.70
C ALA A 51 13.10 -1.35 7.87
N ASP A 52 13.62 -1.27 9.10
CA ASP A 52 12.96 -1.77 10.31
C ASP A 52 11.64 -1.06 10.61
N LEU A 53 11.55 0.25 10.35
CA LEU A 53 10.31 1.01 10.54
C LEU A 53 9.24 0.55 9.53
N TYR A 54 9.64 0.25 8.30
CA TYR A 54 8.74 -0.32 7.30
C TYR A 54 8.34 -1.75 7.68
N ALA A 55 9.29 -2.57 8.16
CA ALA A 55 9.05 -3.92 8.63
C ALA A 55 8.02 -3.97 9.78
N SER A 56 8.05 -2.99 10.69
CA SER A 56 7.07 -2.88 11.78
C SER A 56 5.64 -2.53 11.32
N ARG A 57 5.48 -1.99 10.11
CA ARG A 57 4.21 -1.53 9.55
C ARG A 57 3.63 -2.45 8.49
N ILE A 58 4.37 -3.48 8.07
CA ILE A 58 3.88 -4.51 7.17
C ILE A 58 3.29 -5.67 7.97
N LYS A 59 2.18 -6.21 7.49
CA LYS A 59 1.62 -7.45 8.04
C LYS A 59 2.21 -8.64 7.28
N ASP A 60 2.59 -9.67 8.03
CA ASP A 60 2.88 -10.96 7.44
C ASP A 60 1.57 -11.56 6.94
N SER A 61 1.46 -11.75 5.63
CA SER A 61 0.21 -12.07 4.97
C SER A 61 0.43 -13.32 4.14
N ASN A 62 0.15 -14.48 4.75
CA ASN A 62 0.00 -15.75 4.03
C ASN A 62 -1.25 -15.78 3.12
N GLY A 63 -1.99 -14.66 3.00
CA GLY A 63 -3.21 -14.51 2.19
C GLY A 63 -3.21 -13.24 1.32
N ARG A 64 -4.35 -12.97 0.66
CA ARG A 64 -4.53 -11.79 -0.20
C ARG A 64 -5.16 -10.65 0.61
N GLN A 65 -4.38 -9.63 0.94
CA GLN A 65 -4.88 -8.44 1.64
C GLN A 65 -5.64 -7.54 0.65
N LEU A 66 -6.91 -7.23 0.93
CA LEU A 66 -7.67 -6.26 0.14
C LEU A 66 -7.18 -4.84 0.42
N SER A 67 -7.11 -4.01 -0.63
CA SER A 67 -6.71 -2.61 -0.52
C SER A 67 -7.79 -1.69 0.08
N PHE A 68 -8.98 -2.23 0.35
CA PHE A 68 -10.16 -1.53 0.83
C PHE A 68 -10.86 -2.36 1.91
N ASP A 69 -11.69 -1.70 2.72
CA ASP A 69 -12.47 -2.35 3.77
C ASP A 69 -13.71 -3.04 3.17
N LEU A 70 -13.88 -4.33 3.41
CA LEU A 70 -14.98 -5.11 2.84
C LEU A 70 -16.33 -4.73 3.46
N HIS A 71 -16.37 -4.42 4.75
CA HIS A 71 -17.60 -4.00 5.43
C HIS A 71 -18.08 -2.66 4.87
N GLU A 72 -17.17 -1.71 4.70
CA GLU A 72 -17.47 -0.41 4.09
C GLU A 72 -17.97 -0.58 2.65
N ALA A 73 -17.27 -1.39 1.84
CA ALA A 73 -17.63 -1.60 0.44
C ALA A 73 -19.00 -2.27 0.26
N MET A 74 -19.40 -3.15 1.18
CA MET A 74 -20.66 -3.88 1.08
C MET A 74 -21.86 -3.18 1.75
N LYS A 75 -21.63 -2.13 2.54
CA LYS A 75 -22.66 -1.43 3.32
C LYS A 75 -23.89 -1.03 2.48
N ALA A 76 -23.68 -0.36 1.34
CA ALA A 76 -24.78 0.13 0.51
C ALA A 76 -25.66 -1.01 -0.05
N GLY A 77 -25.05 -2.15 -0.40
CA GLY A 77 -25.80 -3.31 -0.90
C GLY A 77 -26.56 -4.05 0.20
N LEU A 78 -26.01 -4.10 1.42
CA LEU A 78 -26.67 -4.70 2.57
C LEU A 78 -27.89 -3.87 3.01
N GLU A 79 -27.76 -2.54 3.03
CA GLU A 79 -28.86 -1.62 3.33
C GLU A 79 -30.00 -1.75 2.30
N ALA A 80 -29.67 -1.86 1.01
CA ALA A 80 -30.68 -2.01 -0.04
C ALA A 80 -31.39 -3.38 -0.04
N THR A 81 -30.72 -4.44 0.42
CA THR A 81 -31.24 -5.82 0.36
C THR A 81 -31.73 -6.36 1.71
N GLY A 82 -31.51 -5.62 2.80
CA GLY A 82 -31.85 -6.06 4.17
C GLY A 82 -31.03 -7.26 4.67
N ARG A 83 -29.93 -7.62 4.00
CA ARG A 83 -29.07 -8.76 4.35
C ARG A 83 -28.00 -8.34 5.35
N LYS A 84 -27.58 -9.26 6.22
CA LYS A 84 -26.40 -9.09 7.09
C LYS A 84 -25.18 -9.81 6.49
N LEU A 85 -23.99 -9.25 6.72
CA LEU A 85 -22.73 -9.92 6.41
C LEU A 85 -22.53 -11.06 7.41
N GLU A 86 -22.68 -12.30 6.97
CA GLU A 86 -22.33 -13.48 7.73
C GLU A 86 -21.13 -14.19 7.08
N GLY A 87 -20.15 -14.62 7.88
CA GLY A 87 -19.04 -15.47 7.43
C GLY A 87 -17.79 -14.77 6.89
N VAL A 88 -17.59 -13.48 7.17
CA VAL A 88 -16.33 -12.79 6.85
C VAL A 88 -15.43 -12.82 8.09
N HIS A 89 -14.37 -13.63 8.03
CA HIS A 89 -13.27 -13.66 9.00
C HIS A 89 -12.05 -12.94 8.42
#